data_AF-A0A3C0B5Y4-F1
#
_entry.id   AF-A0A3C0B5Y4-F1
#
_cell.length_a   1.000
_cell.length_b   1.000
_cell.length_c   1.000
_cell.angle_alpha   90.00
_cell.angle_beta   90.00
_cell.angle_gamma   90.00
#
_symmetry.space_group_name_H-M   'P 1'
#
loop_
_entity.id
_entity.type
_entity.pdbx_description
1 polymer ?
#
loop_
_entity_poly.entity_id
_entity_poly.type
_entity_poly.pdbx_seq_one_letter_code
_entity_poly.pdbx_strand_id
1 'polypeptide(L)' 'MCKWKIDPGALANELTLVFTEFDLEENVDFIKIFSIPDYQVLGDFTGSTLPPSVVSATGKMMIIFSSNGY' A
#
# COMPACT_ATOMS: atom_id res chain seq x y z
N MET A 1 3.82 1.84 -14.04
CA MET A 1 4.04 1.41 -12.63
C MET A 1 4.72 2.49 -11.80
N CYS A 2 4.13 2.87 -10.67
CA CYS A 2 4.64 3.87 -9.73
C CYS A 2 4.95 3.23 -8.37
N LYS A 3 5.91 3.80 -7.62
CA LYS A 3 6.34 3.29 -6.31
C LYS A 3 6.54 4.45 -5.33
N TRP A 4 6.06 4.29 -4.11
CA TRP A 4 6.25 5.25 -3.03
C TRP A 4 6.76 4.55 -1.78
N LYS A 5 7.82 5.10 -1.20
CA LYS A 5 8.35 4.67 0.09
C LYS A 5 7.86 5.64 1.17
N ILE A 6 7.20 5.11 2.19
CA ILE A 6 6.82 5.88 3.38
C ILE A 6 7.75 5.46 4.51
N ASP A 7 8.62 6.38 4.94
CA ASP A 7 9.65 6.17 5.96
C ASP A 7 9.69 7.39 6.89
N PRO A 8 8.89 7.40 7.96
CA PRO A 8 8.88 8.49 8.94
C PRO A 8 10.15 8.60 9.79
N GLY A 9 11.09 7.64 9.68
CA GLY A 9 12.33 7.61 10.45
C GLY A 9 12.47 6.39 11.37
N ALA A 10 13.57 6.33 12.12
CA ALA A 10 13.94 5.16 12.93
C ALA A 10 13.11 4.95 14.20
N LEU A 11 12.34 5.96 14.62
CA LEU A 11 11.54 5.91 15.85
C LEU A 11 10.07 5.54 15.61
N ALA A 12 9.67 5.39 14.35
CA ALA A 12 8.33 4.91 14.01
C ALA A 12 8.27 3.40 14.25
N ASN A 13 7.48 2.99 15.24
CA ASN A 13 7.28 1.57 15.56
C ASN A 13 6.06 0.97 14.84
N GLU A 14 5.12 1.83 14.43
CA GLU A 14 3.92 1.43 13.70
C GLU A 14 3.54 2.53 12.72
N LEU A 15 3.01 2.13 11.57
CA LEU A 15 2.51 3.03 10.55
C LEU A 15 1.18 2.50 10.00
N THR A 16 0.13 3.30 10.10
CA THR A 16 -1.20 2.98 9.57
C THR A 16 -1.48 3.78 8.30
N LEU A 17 -1.81 3.09 7.21
CA LEU A 17 -2.30 3.66 5.96
C LEU A 17 -3.83 3.52 5.91
N VAL A 18 -4.51 4.62 5.61
CA VAL A 18 -5.97 4.66 5.45
C VAL A 18 -6.29 5.24 4.08
N PHE A 19 -7.13 4.54 3.31
CA PHE A 19 -7.70 5.06 2.08
C PHE A 19 -8.94 5.88 2.42
N THR A 20 -9.03 7.11 1.91
CA THR A 20 -10.26 7.92 2.00
C THR A 20 -11.16 7.75 0.78
N GLU A 21 -10.60 7.27 -0.33
CA GLU A 21 -11.26 6.98 -1.59
C GLU A 21 -10.48 5.88 -2.32
N PHE A 22 -11.16 5.04 -3.09
CA PHE A 22 -10.55 3.95 -3.85
C PHE A 22 -11.42 3.58 -5.05
N ASP A 23 -10.88 3.73 -6.26
CA ASP A 23 -11.57 3.40 -7.51
C ASP A 23 -10.55 2.95 -8.57
N LEU A 24 -10.40 1.63 -8.73
CA LEU A 24 -9.50 0.99 -9.69
C LEU A 24 -10.29 0.01 -10.58
N GLU A 25 -9.74 -0.30 -11.77
CA GLU A 25 -10.26 -1.39 -12.61
C GLU A 25 -10.09 -2.74 -11.89
N GLU A 26 -11.21 -3.40 -11.59
CA GLU A 26 -11.27 -4.68 -10.87
C GLU A 26 -10.45 -5.79 -11.55
N ASN A 27 -9.54 -6.40 -10.80
CA ASN A 27 -8.60 -7.46 -11.22
C ASN A 27 -7.57 -7.06 -12.29
N VAL A 28 -7.46 -5.77 -12.64
CA VAL A 28 -6.53 -5.29 -13.68
C VAL A 28 -5.56 -4.27 -13.09
N ASP A 29 -6.10 -3.20 -12.53
CA ASP A 29 -5.33 -2.18 -11.83
C ASP A 29 -5.22 -2.55 -10.35
N PHE A 30 -4.04 -2.34 -9.76
CA PHE A 30 -3.82 -2.72 -8.37
C PHE A 30 -2.91 -1.78 -7.60
N ILE A 31 -3.16 -1.73 -6.29
CA ILE A 31 -2.22 -1.25 -5.28
C ILE A 31 -1.75 -2.42 -4.43
N LYS A 32 -0.44 -2.58 -4.32
CA LYS A 32 0.20 -3.56 -3.45
C LYS A 32 1.08 -2.87 -2.42
N ILE A 33 0.92 -3.24 -1.15
CA ILE A 33 1.59 -2.61 -0.02
C ILE A 33 2.45 -3.65 0.68
N PHE A 34 3.68 -3.27 1.01
CA PHE A 34 4.65 -4.11 1.69
C PHE A 34 5.21 -3.40 2.91
N SER A 35 5.49 -4.12 3.99
CA SER A 35 6.33 -3.60 5.08
C SER A 35 7.80 -3.52 4.64
N ILE A 36 8.57 -2.68 5.33
CA ILE A 36 10.03 -2.55 5.11
C ILE A 36 10.71 -2.74 6.46
N PRO A 37 11.79 -3.54 6.58
CA PRO A 37 12.59 -4.14 5.51
C PRO A 37 12.27 -5.60 5.17
N ASP A 38 11.29 -6.20 5.80
CA ASP A 38 10.89 -7.60 5.64
C ASP A 38 10.14 -7.90 4.33
N TYR A 39 9.61 -6.88 3.65
CA TYR A 39 8.88 -7.00 2.38
C TYR A 39 7.66 -7.95 2.47
N GLN A 40 7.06 -8.08 3.65
CA GLN A 40 5.80 -8.82 3.81
C GLN A 40 4.68 -8.06 3.11
N VAL A 41 3.84 -8.77 2.34
CA VAL A 41 2.63 -8.17 1.74
C VAL A 41 1.63 -7.85 2.85
N LEU A 42 1.28 -6.57 2.98
CA LEU A 42 0.31 -6.07 3.94
C LEU A 42 -1.07 -5.81 3.30
N GLY A 43 -1.10 -5.61 1.99
CA GLY A 43 -2.33 -5.38 1.25
C GLY A 43 -2.13 -5.58 -0.26
N ASP A 44 -3.16 -6.07 -0.92
CA ASP A 44 -3.25 -6.23 -2.36
C ASP A 44 -4.69 -5.95 -2.76
N PHE A 45 -4.90 -4.79 -3.40
CA PHE A 45 -6.24 -4.24 -3.59
C PHE A 45 -6.46 -3.85 -5.05
N THR A 46 -7.68 -4.11 -5.50
CA THR A 46 -8.21 -3.78 -6.82
C THR A 46 -9.69 -3.41 -6.69
N GLY A 47 -10.32 -2.97 -7.78
CA GLY A 47 -11.74 -2.61 -7.77
C GLY A 47 -12.01 -1.26 -7.10
N SER A 48 -13.27 -1.04 -6.74
CA SER A 48 -13.76 0.21 -6.14
C SER A 48 -14.27 0.06 -4.71
N THR A 49 -14.06 -1.12 -4.11
CA THR A 49 -14.39 -1.32 -2.68
C THR A 49 -13.31 -0.66 -1.83
N LEU A 50 -13.72 0.21 -0.90
CA LEU A 50 -12.80 0.90 0.00
C LEU A 50 -12.02 -0.11 0.85
N PRO A 51 -10.68 -0.17 0.74
CA PRO A 51 -9.88 -1.13 1.49
C PRO A 51 -9.89 -0.86 3.00
N PRO A 52 -9.70 -1.88 3.85
CA PRO A 52 -9.45 -1.68 5.27
C PRO A 52 -8.13 -0.95 5.50
N SER A 53 -7.96 -0.38 6.70
CA SER A 53 -6.69 0.21 7.10
C SER A 53 -5.57 -0.82 7.08
N VAL A 54 -4.40 -0.45 6.55
CA VAL A 54 -3.22 -1.31 6.50
C VAL A 54 -2.22 -0.86 7.55
N VAL A 55 -1.82 -1.80 8.42
CA VAL A 55 -0.87 -1.53 9.51
C VAL A 55 0.47 -2.19 9.19
N SER A 56 1.54 -1.39 9.23
CA SER A 56 2.92 -1.88 9.19
C SER A 56 3.53 -1.80 10.59
N ALA A 57 3.78 -2.98 11.19
CA ALA A 57 4.43 -3.11 12.49
C ALA A 57 5.94 -2.78 12.47
N THR A 58 6.50 -2.47 11.31
CA THR A 58 7.89 -1.98 11.18
C THR A 58 7.97 -0.45 11.14
N GLY A 59 6.83 0.23 11.18
CA GLY A 59 6.73 1.69 11.06
C GLY A 59 7.03 2.24 9.66
N LYS A 60 7.22 1.37 8.65
CA LYS A 60 7.63 1.74 7.29
C LYS A 60 6.90 0.88 6.26
N MET A 61 6.62 1.43 5.09
CA MET A 61 5.99 0.67 4.00
C MET A 61 6.43 1.12 2.62
N MET A 62 6.33 0.21 1.65
CA MET A 62 6.42 0.45 0.22
C MET A 62 5.03 0.28 -0.39
N ILE A 63 4.60 1.23 -1.21
CA ILE A 63 3.34 1.19 -1.95
C ILE A 63 3.69 1.11 -3.44
N ILE A 64 3.12 0.13 -4.14
CA ILE A 64 3.26 -0.04 -5.59
C ILE A 64 1.88 0.10 -6.21
N PHE A 65 1.77 1.00 -7.19
CA PHE A 65 0.60 1.10 -8.05
C PHE A 65 0.95 0.65 -9.46
N SER A 66 0.11 -0.19 -10.04
CA SER A 66 0.21 -0.62 -11.43
C SER A 66 -1.14 -0.48 -12.11
N SER A 67 -1.11 -0.01 -13.36
CA SER A 67 -2.28 0.10 -14.21
C SER A 67 -1.94 -0.35 -15.63
N ASN A 68 -2.91 -0.93 -16.36
CA ASN A 68 -2.75 -1.35 -17.75
C ASN A 68 -2.61 -0.17 -18.74
N GLY A 69 -2.96 1.05 -18.32
CA GLY A 69 -2.89 2.26 -19.12
C GLY A 69 -1.47 2.83 -19.32
N TYR A 70 -0.44 2.20 -18.72
CA TYR A 70 0.98 2.60 -18.81
C TYR A 70 1.95 1.42 -18.76
#